data_AF-A0A4Q2YSL4-F1
#
_entry.id   AF-A0A4Q2YSL4-F1
#
_cell.length_a   1.000
_cell.length_b   1.000
_cell.length_c   1.000
_cell.angle_alpha   90.00
_cell.angle_beta   90.00
_cell.angle_gamma   90.00
#
_symmetry.space_group_name_H-M   'P 1'
#
loop_
_entity.id
_entity.type
_entity.pdbx_description
1 polymer ?
#
loop_
_entity_poly.entity_id
_entity_poly.type
_entity_poly.pdbx_seq_one_letter_code
_entity_poly.pdbx_strand_id
1 'polypeptide(L)'
;SFPWAAAMPSAAPDARVIDASRWLPGASAGLPPGPSQWWEFLLLCTVCWGLFPRTILWVLAWKAEQGALSHLDFQGRHHRILWRDLTGNGRTETMERPLDGVLVLDVGGSGLSEEALRPFLLRHLRVHPAAWQTVAVLDTQKEEEATRLLAKAPAGIVLLAEGWSLSPARMLDLHAKVRRSAGPAAPVKFLVANAGPDHAPVGATEEERREWSRFVDSLRDPAAEIFFYEIAPDGL
;
A
#
# COMPACT_ATOMS: atom_id res chain seq x y z
N SER A 1 -34.77 29.10 -20.07
CA SER A 1 -33.72 30.01 -20.57
C SER A 1 -32.58 29.16 -21.12
N PHE A 2 -31.98 29.55 -22.25
CA PHE A 2 -30.84 28.83 -22.83
C PHE A 2 -29.54 29.40 -22.25
N PRO A 3 -28.69 28.59 -21.59
CA PRO A 3 -27.51 29.10 -20.88
C PRO A 3 -26.48 29.76 -21.80
N TRP A 4 -26.46 29.40 -23.09
CA TRP A 4 -25.59 30.00 -24.10
C TRP A 4 -26.17 31.25 -24.78
N ALA A 5 -27.46 31.59 -24.58
CA ALA A 5 -28.10 32.69 -25.30
C ALA A 5 -27.46 34.07 -25.02
N ALA A 6 -26.80 34.25 -23.88
CA ALA A 6 -26.07 35.47 -23.56
C ALA A 6 -24.74 35.60 -24.31
N ALA A 7 -24.10 34.48 -24.64
CA ALA A 7 -22.78 34.45 -25.29
C ALA A 7 -22.86 34.21 -26.81
N MET A 8 -23.88 33.46 -27.25
CA MET A 8 -24.13 33.15 -28.66
C MET A 8 -25.63 33.25 -28.95
N PRO A 9 -26.15 34.48 -29.16
CA PRO A 9 -27.57 34.71 -29.42
C PRO A 9 -28.05 34.06 -30.72
N SER A 10 -27.17 33.96 -31.74
CA SER A 10 -27.48 33.35 -33.04
C SER A 10 -27.84 31.87 -32.96
N ALA A 11 -27.35 31.18 -31.93
CA ALA A 11 -27.61 29.76 -31.71
C ALA A 11 -28.86 29.50 -30.85
N ALA A 12 -29.61 30.56 -30.50
CA ALA A 12 -30.96 30.43 -29.97
C ALA A 12 -31.96 30.61 -31.14
N PRO A 13 -32.90 29.68 -31.34
CA PRO A 13 -33.84 29.76 -32.45
C PRO A 13 -34.79 30.96 -32.26
N ASP A 14 -34.90 31.80 -33.31
CA ASP A 14 -35.84 32.92 -33.35
C ASP A 14 -37.30 32.44 -33.41
N ALA A 15 -38.23 33.27 -32.92
CA ALA A 15 -39.67 32.97 -32.92
C ALA A 15 -40.21 32.57 -34.31
N ARG A 16 -39.67 33.17 -35.38
CA ARG A 16 -40.01 32.84 -36.77
C ARG A 16 -39.60 31.42 -37.18
N VAL A 17 -38.42 30.96 -36.76
CA VAL A 17 -37.90 29.62 -37.04
C VAL A 17 -38.71 28.58 -36.26
N ILE A 18 -39.06 28.91 -35.01
CA ILE A 18 -39.93 28.08 -34.17
C ILE A 18 -41.31 27.94 -34.82
N ASP A 19 -41.98 29.02 -35.21
CA ASP A 19 -43.30 28.96 -35.83
C ASP A 19 -43.29 28.25 -37.19
N ALA A 20 -42.24 28.42 -38.00
CA ALA A 20 -42.07 27.71 -39.26
C ALA A 20 -41.84 26.19 -39.09
N SER A 21 -41.36 25.75 -37.92
CA SER A 21 -41.12 24.33 -37.60
C SER A 21 -42.33 23.64 -36.95
N ARG A 22 -43.39 24.37 -36.60
CA ARG A 22 -44.59 23.81 -35.97
C ARG A 22 -45.41 23.02 -36.98
N TRP A 23 -45.69 21.76 -36.64
CA TRP A 23 -46.66 20.98 -37.40
C TRP A 23 -48.09 21.42 -37.04
N LEU A 24 -48.86 21.87 -38.04
CA LEU A 24 -50.26 22.25 -37.91
C LEU A 24 -51.11 21.32 -38.79
N PRO A 25 -52.09 20.58 -38.24
CA PRO A 25 -52.94 19.71 -39.03
C PRO A 25 -53.70 20.51 -40.09
N GLY A 26 -53.62 20.10 -41.37
CA GLY A 26 -54.33 20.74 -42.48
C GLY A 26 -53.62 21.94 -43.13
N ALA A 27 -52.45 22.36 -42.62
CA ALA A 27 -51.64 23.38 -43.27
C ALA A 27 -50.67 22.75 -44.29
N SER A 28 -50.86 23.03 -45.58
CA SER A 28 -49.89 22.71 -46.65
C SER A 28 -48.76 23.75 -46.67
N ALA A 29 -48.08 23.96 -45.55
CA ALA A 29 -46.90 24.83 -45.53
C ALA A 29 -45.72 24.08 -46.15
N GLY A 30 -44.89 24.80 -46.93
CA GLY A 30 -43.74 24.25 -47.64
C GLY A 30 -42.76 23.51 -46.73
N LEU A 31 -41.79 22.81 -47.34
CA LEU A 31 -40.77 22.01 -46.67
C LEU A 31 -40.26 22.72 -45.40
N PRO A 32 -40.31 22.08 -44.22
CA PRO A 32 -39.89 22.69 -42.97
C PRO A 32 -38.45 23.20 -43.09
N PRO A 33 -38.08 24.26 -42.34
CA PRO A 33 -36.72 24.76 -42.33
C PRO A 33 -35.75 23.61 -42.07
N GLY A 34 -34.81 23.41 -43.00
CA GLY A 34 -33.90 22.27 -42.98
C GLY A 34 -32.97 22.26 -41.75
N PRO A 35 -32.25 21.16 -41.52
CA PRO A 35 -31.34 21.00 -40.38
C PRO A 35 -30.26 22.10 -40.28
N SER A 36 -30.00 22.83 -41.37
CA SER A 36 -29.07 23.97 -41.41
C SER A 36 -29.51 25.20 -40.61
N GLN A 37 -30.78 25.31 -40.20
CA GLN A 37 -31.24 26.41 -39.33
C GLN A 37 -31.24 26.03 -37.84
N TRP A 38 -31.18 24.73 -37.53
CA TRP A 38 -31.26 24.21 -36.17
C TRP A 38 -29.94 23.64 -35.65
N TRP A 39 -28.95 23.43 -36.52
CA TRP A 39 -27.72 22.71 -36.13
C TRP A 39 -26.94 23.39 -35.00
N GLU A 40 -26.84 24.73 -34.97
CA GLU A 40 -26.13 25.44 -33.90
C GLU A 40 -26.82 25.22 -32.55
N PHE A 41 -28.15 25.32 -32.53
CA PHE A 41 -28.95 25.06 -31.35
C PHE A 41 -28.84 23.59 -30.90
N LEU A 42 -28.97 22.64 -31.83
CA LEU A 42 -28.89 21.20 -31.52
C LEU A 42 -27.50 20.80 -31.03
N LEU A 43 -26.44 21.40 -31.60
CA LEU A 43 -25.07 21.18 -31.18
C LEU A 43 -24.84 21.72 -29.77
N LEU A 44 -25.28 22.95 -29.48
CA LEU A 44 -25.17 23.51 -28.12
C LEU A 44 -26.04 22.77 -27.11
N CYS A 45 -27.23 22.31 -27.50
CA CYS A 45 -28.04 21.42 -26.67
C CYS A 45 -27.27 20.13 -26.33
N THR A 46 -26.64 19.51 -27.32
CA THR A 46 -25.86 18.28 -27.11
C THR A 46 -24.63 18.53 -26.24
N VAL A 47 -23.94 19.65 -26.44
CA VAL A 47 -22.75 19.99 -25.64
C VAL A 47 -23.14 20.36 -24.20
N CYS A 48 -24.05 21.31 -24.00
CA CYS A 48 -24.39 21.83 -22.69
C CYS A 48 -25.21 20.83 -21.84
N TRP A 49 -26.13 20.09 -22.44
CA TRP A 49 -27.00 19.15 -21.71
C TRP A 49 -26.58 17.69 -21.85
N GLY A 50 -25.72 17.36 -22.81
CA GLY A 50 -25.26 15.99 -23.04
C GLY A 50 -23.80 15.77 -22.62
N LEU A 51 -22.88 16.50 -23.23
CA LEU A 51 -21.44 16.26 -23.05
C LEU A 51 -20.92 16.85 -21.74
N PHE A 52 -21.26 18.10 -21.46
CA PHE A 52 -20.81 18.84 -20.29
C PHE A 52 -21.15 18.19 -18.94
N PRO A 53 -22.39 17.73 -18.67
CA PRO A 53 -22.66 17.04 -17.40
C PRO A 53 -21.90 15.71 -17.31
N ARG A 54 -21.71 14.99 -18.43
CA ARG A 54 -20.94 13.75 -18.45
C ARG A 54 -19.46 13.99 -18.20
N THR A 55 -18.87 15.04 -18.77
CA THR A 55 -17.46 15.39 -18.50
C THR A 55 -17.27 15.84 -17.06
N ILE A 56 -18.21 16.59 -16.49
CA ILE A 56 -18.19 16.93 -15.06
C ILE A 56 -18.24 15.66 -14.21
N LEU A 57 -19.20 14.76 -14.45
CA LEU A 57 -19.30 13.51 -13.72
C LEU A 57 -18.05 12.65 -13.87
N TRP A 58 -17.48 12.59 -15.07
CA TRP A 58 -16.23 11.87 -15.33
C TRP A 58 -15.05 12.47 -14.56
N VAL A 59 -14.90 13.80 -14.56
CA VAL A 59 -13.84 14.46 -13.78
C VAL A 59 -14.05 14.28 -12.28
N LEU A 60 -15.28 14.34 -11.78
CA LEU A 60 -15.60 14.10 -10.38
C LEU A 60 -15.31 12.64 -10.00
N ALA A 61 -15.70 11.68 -10.84
CA ALA A 61 -15.40 10.27 -10.64
C ALA A 61 -13.90 10.01 -10.66
N TRP A 62 -13.17 10.58 -11.61
CA TRP A 62 -11.71 10.50 -11.68
C TRP A 62 -11.05 11.08 -10.44
N LYS A 63 -11.50 12.26 -9.97
CA LYS A 63 -10.97 12.86 -8.73
C LYS A 63 -11.31 12.06 -7.49
N ALA A 64 -12.53 11.51 -7.42
CA ALA A 64 -12.94 10.63 -6.33
C ALA A 64 -12.15 9.32 -6.34
N GLU A 65 -11.85 8.78 -7.52
CA GLU A 65 -11.01 7.60 -7.71
C GLU A 65 -9.56 7.90 -7.30
N GLN A 66 -8.96 8.99 -7.76
CA GLN A 66 -7.62 9.40 -7.33
C GLN A 66 -7.55 9.68 -5.83
N GLY A 67 -8.60 10.31 -5.27
CA GLY A 67 -8.73 10.52 -3.82
C GLY A 67 -8.85 9.20 -3.07
N ALA A 68 -9.71 8.29 -3.52
CA ALA A 68 -9.87 6.96 -2.95
C ALA A 68 -8.58 6.15 -3.06
N LEU A 69 -7.87 6.18 -4.20
CA LEU A 69 -6.58 5.51 -4.38
C LEU A 69 -5.47 6.12 -3.52
N SER A 70 -5.49 7.44 -3.29
CA SER A 70 -4.55 8.09 -2.36
C SER A 70 -4.85 7.79 -0.89
N HIS A 71 -6.11 7.48 -0.55
CA HIS A 71 -6.53 7.05 0.77
C HIS A 71 -6.45 5.54 0.97
N LEU A 72 -6.45 4.77 -0.11
CA LEU A 72 -6.10 3.36 -0.15
C LEU A 72 -4.59 3.28 -0.02
N ASP A 73 -4.13 3.47 1.21
CA ASP A 73 -2.82 3.04 1.61
C ASP A 73 -2.78 1.51 1.44
N PHE A 74 -2.21 1.04 0.33
CA PHE A 74 -1.99 -0.38 0.04
C PHE A 74 -1.08 -1.07 1.07
N GLN A 75 -0.72 -0.37 2.14
CA GLN A 75 0.12 -0.83 3.23
C GLN A 75 -0.69 -1.30 4.46
N GLY A 76 -2.01 -1.05 4.51
CA GLY A 76 -2.88 -1.43 5.64
C GLY A 76 -3.19 -2.93 5.78
N ARG A 77 -3.22 -3.44 7.03
CA ARG A 77 -3.42 -4.86 7.41
C ARG A 77 -4.66 -5.52 6.77
N HIS A 78 -5.76 -4.78 6.62
CA HIS A 78 -7.03 -5.29 6.08
C HIS A 78 -6.96 -5.54 4.56
N HIS A 79 -6.19 -4.73 3.84
CA HIS A 79 -5.99 -4.87 2.40
C HIS A 79 -5.05 -6.03 2.06
N ARG A 80 -4.09 -6.37 2.92
CA ARG A 80 -3.25 -7.57 2.75
C ARG A 80 -4.06 -8.86 2.88
N ILE A 81 -5.06 -8.89 3.78
CA ILE A 81 -5.98 -10.04 3.93
C ILE A 81 -6.87 -10.15 2.68
N LEU A 82 -7.46 -9.03 2.25
CA LEU A 82 -8.33 -9.00 1.07
C LEU A 82 -7.57 -9.30 -0.23
N TRP A 83 -6.32 -8.83 -0.35
CA TRP A 83 -5.42 -9.17 -1.46
C TRP A 83 -5.04 -10.65 -1.41
N ARG A 84 -4.80 -11.23 -0.23
CA ARG A 84 -4.48 -12.66 -0.06
C ARG A 84 -5.69 -13.56 -0.36
N ASP A 85 -6.91 -13.08 -0.11
CA ASP A 85 -8.14 -13.76 -0.50
C ASP A 85 -8.42 -13.63 -2.00
N LEU A 86 -8.18 -12.44 -2.60
CA LEU A 86 -8.34 -12.19 -4.04
C LEU A 86 -7.28 -12.88 -4.90
N THR A 87 -6.03 -12.97 -4.42
CA THR A 87 -4.94 -13.71 -5.08
C THR A 87 -4.88 -15.19 -4.66
N GLY A 88 -5.75 -15.59 -3.74
CA GLY A 88 -5.83 -16.93 -3.15
C GLY A 88 -6.38 -18.03 -4.06
N ASN A 89 -6.24 -17.93 -5.39
CA ASN A 89 -6.41 -19.07 -6.30
C ASN A 89 -5.77 -18.87 -7.68
N GLY A 90 -4.48 -18.52 -7.67
CA GLY A 90 -3.60 -18.73 -8.81
C GLY A 90 -2.19 -18.89 -8.30
N ARG A 91 -1.70 -20.13 -8.26
CA ARG A 91 -0.25 -20.40 -8.27
C ARG A 91 0.32 -19.72 -9.51
N THR A 92 0.73 -18.47 -9.39
CA THR A 92 1.67 -17.88 -10.32
C THR A 92 3.04 -18.20 -9.77
N GLU A 93 3.59 -19.32 -10.25
CA GLU A 93 5.01 -19.64 -10.17
C GLU A 93 5.81 -18.41 -10.61
N THR A 94 6.22 -17.56 -9.67
CA THR A 94 7.12 -16.45 -9.95
C THR A 94 8.11 -16.36 -8.79
N MET A 95 9.32 -16.81 -9.10
CA MET A 95 10.54 -16.90 -8.30
C MET A 95 10.56 -17.98 -7.22
N GLU A 96 10.74 -19.22 -7.66
CA GLU A 96 11.68 -20.15 -7.02
C GLU A 96 13.07 -19.49 -6.93
N ARG A 97 13.28 -18.66 -5.91
CA ARG A 97 14.53 -18.74 -5.17
C ARG A 97 14.16 -19.33 -3.82
N PRO A 98 14.71 -20.51 -3.44
CA PRO A 98 14.60 -20.93 -2.07
C PRO A 98 15.19 -19.80 -1.22
N LEU A 99 14.41 -19.28 -0.28
CA LEU A 99 14.88 -18.36 0.75
C LEU A 99 15.76 -19.18 1.71
N ASP A 100 16.88 -19.70 1.22
CA ASP A 100 17.84 -20.49 1.97
C ASP A 100 18.59 -19.55 2.92
N GLY A 101 18.06 -19.41 4.12
CA GLY A 101 18.73 -18.73 5.23
C GLY A 101 18.43 -17.24 5.36
N VAL A 102 17.75 -16.86 6.44
CA VAL A 102 17.73 -15.47 6.91
C VAL A 102 18.84 -15.24 7.93
N LEU A 103 19.38 -14.02 7.91
CA LEU A 103 20.26 -13.53 8.95
C LEU A 103 19.41 -12.94 10.08
N VAL A 104 19.54 -13.48 11.29
CA VAL A 104 18.91 -12.91 12.49
C VAL A 104 19.91 -11.99 13.17
N LEU A 105 19.53 -10.73 13.36
CA LEU A 105 20.27 -9.73 14.11
C LEU A 105 19.54 -9.46 15.43
N ASP A 106 20.11 -9.94 16.52
CA ASP A 106 19.64 -9.68 17.88
C ASP A 106 20.15 -8.31 18.36
N VAL A 107 19.26 -7.33 18.44
CA VAL A 107 19.59 -5.94 18.71
C VAL A 107 19.65 -5.70 20.21
N GLY A 108 20.84 -5.37 20.71
CA GLY A 108 21.07 -5.08 22.13
C GLY A 108 21.23 -6.33 23.00
N GLY A 109 21.11 -7.54 22.42
CA GLY A 109 21.26 -8.79 23.15
C GLY A 109 20.04 -9.11 24.01
N SER A 110 18.90 -9.40 23.37
CA SER A 110 17.63 -9.76 24.04
C SER A 110 17.75 -10.96 24.98
N GLY A 111 18.85 -11.73 24.90
CA GLY A 111 19.06 -12.92 25.70
C GLY A 111 18.16 -14.08 25.28
N LEU A 112 17.40 -13.94 24.18
CA LEU A 112 16.60 -15.02 23.60
C LEU A 112 17.50 -15.97 22.81
N SER A 113 17.32 -17.27 23.01
CA SER A 113 18.09 -18.28 22.28
C SER A 113 17.47 -18.59 20.91
N GLU A 114 18.33 -18.93 19.95
CA GLU A 114 17.89 -19.40 18.63
C GLU A 114 16.95 -20.60 18.77
N GLU A 115 17.25 -21.53 19.67
CA GLU A 115 16.46 -22.76 19.89
C GLU A 115 15.03 -22.44 20.31
N ALA A 116 14.83 -21.46 21.19
CA ALA A 116 13.52 -21.09 21.68
C ALA A 116 12.67 -20.39 20.61
N LEU A 117 13.28 -19.58 19.74
CA LEU A 117 12.58 -18.85 18.68
C LEU A 117 12.47 -19.61 17.36
N ARG A 118 13.29 -20.65 17.13
CA ARG A 118 13.29 -21.44 15.89
C ARG A 118 11.92 -21.98 15.50
N PRO A 119 11.08 -22.55 16.40
CA PRO A 119 9.74 -22.98 16.05
C PRO A 119 8.85 -21.85 15.52
N PHE A 120 8.96 -20.66 16.10
CA PHE A 120 8.22 -19.48 15.68
C PHE A 120 8.70 -18.99 14.30
N LEU A 121 10.02 -18.88 14.10
CA LEU A 121 10.61 -18.46 12.82
C LEU A 121 10.18 -19.38 11.67
N LEU A 122 10.19 -20.70 11.89
CA LEU A 122 9.82 -21.69 10.88
C LEU A 122 8.31 -21.76 10.63
N ARG A 123 7.48 -21.73 11.68
CA ARG A 123 6.02 -21.90 11.54
C ARG A 123 5.30 -20.61 11.14
N HIS A 124 5.62 -19.50 11.81
CA HIS A 124 4.91 -18.24 11.65
C HIS A 124 5.56 -17.35 10.60
N LEU A 125 6.88 -17.14 10.67
CA LEU A 125 7.58 -16.29 9.70
C LEU A 125 7.97 -17.03 8.42
N ARG A 126 7.93 -18.37 8.44
CA ARG A 126 8.33 -19.28 7.35
C ARG A 126 9.73 -19.00 6.83
N VAL A 127 10.66 -18.73 7.74
CA VAL A 127 12.07 -18.45 7.44
C VAL A 127 12.98 -19.38 8.22
N HIS A 128 14.07 -19.81 7.58
CA HIS A 128 15.11 -20.61 8.22
C HIS A 128 16.23 -19.71 8.74
N PRO A 129 16.50 -19.64 10.06
CA PRO A 129 17.64 -18.89 10.57
C PRO A 129 18.95 -19.57 10.13
N ALA A 130 19.71 -18.98 9.22
CA ALA A 130 21.00 -19.54 8.78
C ALA A 130 22.18 -19.00 9.58
N ALA A 131 22.06 -17.79 10.10
CA ALA A 131 23.06 -17.19 10.95
C ALA A 131 22.38 -16.30 12.00
N TRP A 132 22.94 -16.29 13.20
CA TRP A 132 22.48 -15.48 14.32
C TRP A 132 23.63 -14.60 14.79
N GLN A 133 23.41 -13.30 14.87
CA GLN A 133 24.42 -12.33 15.30
C GLN A 133 23.82 -11.32 16.26
N THR A 134 24.53 -11.01 17.34
CA THR A 134 24.15 -9.93 18.25
C THR A 134 24.78 -8.64 17.78
N VAL A 135 23.98 -7.58 17.61
CA VAL A 135 24.40 -6.26 17.13
C VAL A 135 24.05 -5.17 18.15
N ALA A 136 24.67 -4.00 18.00
CA ALA A 136 24.54 -2.89 18.96
C ALA A 136 25.04 -3.22 20.38
N VAL A 137 25.93 -4.22 20.47
CA VAL A 137 26.78 -4.49 21.63
C VAL A 137 28.13 -3.82 21.35
N LEU A 138 28.82 -3.33 22.39
CA LEU A 138 30.14 -2.68 22.28
C LEU A 138 31.25 -3.69 21.87
N ASP A 139 31.09 -4.30 20.70
CA ASP A 139 31.97 -5.33 20.14
C ASP A 139 32.14 -5.10 18.63
N THR A 140 33.26 -4.46 18.28
CA THR A 140 33.59 -4.08 16.91
C THR A 140 33.75 -5.30 15.98
N GLN A 141 34.21 -6.44 16.50
CA GLN A 141 34.41 -7.65 15.68
C GLN A 141 33.07 -8.24 15.24
N LYS A 142 32.10 -8.32 16.15
CA LYS A 142 30.74 -8.80 15.84
C LYS A 142 30.02 -7.88 14.85
N GLU A 143 30.22 -6.58 14.95
CA GLU A 143 29.63 -5.63 13.98
C GLU A 143 30.21 -5.77 12.57
N GLU A 144 31.52 -6.02 12.45
CA GLU A 144 32.17 -6.27 11.16
C GLU A 144 31.72 -7.60 10.54
N GLU A 145 31.55 -8.64 11.35
CA GLU A 145 31.02 -9.93 10.89
C GLU A 145 29.55 -9.82 10.45
N ALA A 146 28.70 -9.15 11.23
CA ALA A 146 27.32 -8.87 10.85
C ALA A 146 27.23 -8.09 9.54
N THR A 147 28.11 -7.11 9.33
CA THR A 147 28.16 -6.34 8.06
C THR A 147 28.56 -7.23 6.88
N ARG A 148 29.53 -8.13 7.06
CA ARG A 148 29.93 -9.11 6.03
C ARG A 148 28.80 -10.09 5.70
N LEU A 149 28.04 -10.54 6.70
CA LEU A 149 26.89 -11.42 6.49
C LEU A 149 25.71 -10.69 5.85
N LEU A 150 25.48 -9.42 6.20
CA LEU A 150 24.47 -8.57 5.57
C LEU A 150 24.71 -8.39 4.07
N ALA A 151 25.97 -8.19 3.66
CA ALA A 151 26.32 -8.09 2.25
C ALA A 151 26.09 -9.40 1.47
N LYS A 152 26.11 -10.54 2.17
CA LYS A 152 25.85 -11.87 1.61
C LYS A 152 24.39 -12.32 1.76
N ALA A 153 23.54 -11.51 2.42
CA ALA A 153 22.24 -11.93 2.95
C ALA A 153 21.45 -12.76 1.93
N PRO A 154 21.33 -14.09 2.13
CA PRO A 154 20.97 -14.98 1.04
C PRO A 154 19.47 -14.96 0.71
N ALA A 155 18.64 -14.44 1.62
CA ALA A 155 17.18 -14.47 1.48
C ALA A 155 16.44 -13.30 2.18
N GLY A 156 16.96 -12.80 3.30
CA GLY A 156 16.31 -11.76 4.08
C GLY A 156 16.95 -11.54 5.45
N ILE A 157 16.48 -10.51 6.15
CA ILE A 157 17.00 -10.13 7.48
C ILE A 157 15.85 -10.15 8.49
N VAL A 158 16.10 -10.70 9.67
CA VAL A 158 15.22 -10.60 10.84
C VAL A 158 15.93 -9.74 11.88
N LEU A 159 15.33 -8.61 12.26
CA LEU A 159 15.79 -7.76 13.35
C LEU A 159 15.02 -8.16 14.61
N LEU A 160 15.66 -8.88 15.52
CA LEU A 160 15.10 -9.26 16.80
C LEU A 160 15.36 -8.15 17.81
N ALA A 161 14.31 -7.69 18.50
CA ALA A 161 14.42 -6.68 19.53
C ALA A 161 13.43 -6.95 20.67
N GLU A 162 13.76 -6.46 21.86
CA GLU A 162 12.84 -6.47 23.00
C GLU A 162 11.80 -5.34 22.88
N GLY A 163 10.65 -5.54 23.51
CA GLY A 163 9.51 -4.62 23.46
C GLY A 163 9.87 -3.19 23.86
N TRP A 164 10.66 -3.00 24.91
CA TRP A 164 11.08 -1.67 25.37
C TRP A 164 12.50 -1.28 24.98
N SER A 165 13.23 -2.12 24.24
CA SER A 165 14.57 -1.77 23.76
C SER A 165 14.56 -0.84 22.54
N LEU A 166 13.40 -0.27 22.20
CA LEU A 166 13.24 0.66 21.08
C LEU A 166 13.98 1.97 21.36
N SER A 167 15.12 2.14 20.71
CA SER A 167 15.79 3.43 20.57
C SER A 167 15.64 3.89 19.12
N PRO A 168 14.71 4.83 18.82
CA PRO A 168 14.39 5.20 17.45
C PRO A 168 15.61 5.63 16.62
N ALA A 169 16.50 6.45 17.20
CA ALA A 169 17.71 6.90 16.50
C ALA A 169 18.64 5.73 16.14
N ARG A 170 18.92 4.83 17.10
CA ARG A 170 19.78 3.67 16.85
C ARG A 170 19.16 2.69 15.85
N MET A 171 17.85 2.49 15.93
CA MET A 171 17.15 1.58 15.03
C MET A 171 17.05 2.14 13.61
N LEU A 172 16.89 3.46 13.45
CA LEU A 172 17.00 4.14 12.16
C LEU A 172 18.39 3.96 11.55
N ASP A 173 19.45 4.17 12.35
CA ASP A 173 20.83 4.00 11.89
C ASP A 173 21.13 2.54 11.49
N LEU A 174 20.66 1.58 12.29
CA LEU A 174 20.78 0.15 12.00
C LEU A 174 20.02 -0.21 10.72
N HIS A 175 18.77 0.24 10.58
CA HIS A 175 17.97 0.01 9.39
C HIS A 175 18.63 0.63 8.14
N ALA A 176 19.15 1.85 8.23
CA ALA A 176 19.90 2.48 7.15
C ALA A 176 21.18 1.68 6.80
N LYS A 177 21.90 1.15 7.80
CA LYS A 177 23.06 0.27 7.58
C LYS A 177 22.68 -1.02 6.86
N VAL A 178 21.57 -1.65 7.26
CA VAL A 178 21.02 -2.84 6.58
C VAL A 178 20.71 -2.51 5.13
N ARG A 179 20.02 -1.39 4.86
CA ARG A 179 19.68 -0.97 3.49
C ARG A 179 20.87 -0.68 2.61
N ARG A 180 21.92 -0.05 3.15
CA ARG A 180 23.18 0.18 2.43
C ARG A 180 23.90 -1.11 2.08
N SER A 181 23.77 -2.15 2.91
CA SER A 181 24.55 -3.39 2.78
C SER A 181 23.82 -4.47 1.97
N ALA A 182 22.53 -4.70 2.25
CA ALA A 182 21.72 -5.73 1.61
C ALA A 182 20.88 -5.19 0.43
N GLY A 183 20.78 -3.87 0.29
CA GLY A 183 20.01 -3.20 -0.75
C GLY A 183 18.56 -2.87 -0.36
N PRO A 184 17.88 -2.06 -1.19
CA PRO A 184 16.53 -1.56 -0.90
C PRO A 184 15.44 -2.62 -1.04
N ALA A 185 15.67 -3.69 -1.80
CA ALA A 185 14.67 -4.73 -2.06
C ALA A 185 14.75 -5.94 -1.11
N ALA A 186 15.79 -6.01 -0.26
CA ALA A 186 15.94 -7.13 0.67
C ALA A 186 14.81 -7.10 1.73
N PRO A 187 14.11 -8.22 2.00
CA PRO A 187 13.07 -8.21 3.02
C PRO A 187 13.67 -8.06 4.42
N VAL A 188 13.12 -7.16 5.22
CA VAL A 188 13.50 -6.88 6.61
C VAL A 188 12.30 -7.12 7.51
N LYS A 189 12.41 -8.09 8.42
CA LYS A 189 11.36 -8.45 9.37
C LYS A 189 11.76 -8.02 10.77
N PHE A 190 11.09 -7.03 11.34
CA PHE A 190 11.21 -6.67 12.75
C PHE A 190 10.44 -7.69 13.57
N LEU A 191 11.13 -8.49 14.38
CA LEU A 191 10.54 -9.42 15.32
C LEU A 191 10.69 -8.86 16.73
N VAL A 192 9.56 -8.52 17.36
CA VAL A 192 9.54 -8.03 18.74
C VAL A 192 9.15 -9.16 19.67
N ALA A 193 10.05 -9.50 20.59
CA ALA A 193 9.87 -10.56 21.58
C ALA A 193 10.59 -10.19 22.88
N ASN A 194 9.96 -10.44 24.02
CA ASN A 194 10.55 -10.18 25.33
C ASN A 194 11.18 -11.46 25.89
N ALA A 195 12.27 -11.33 26.66
CA ALA A 195 12.80 -12.44 27.45
C ALA A 195 12.03 -12.57 28.76
N GLY A 196 11.36 -13.71 28.93
CA GLY A 196 10.75 -14.12 30.18
C GLY A 196 11.72 -14.84 31.12
N PRO A 197 11.20 -15.46 32.19
CA PRO A 197 11.98 -16.37 33.03
C PRO A 197 12.66 -17.46 32.17
N ASP A 198 13.89 -17.82 32.50
CA ASP A 198 14.69 -18.83 31.78
C ASP A 198 14.94 -18.52 30.29
N HIS A 199 14.96 -17.25 29.89
CA HIS A 199 15.16 -16.81 28.50
C HIS A 199 14.07 -17.32 27.52
N ALA A 200 12.91 -17.71 28.05
CA ALA A 200 11.78 -18.10 27.22
C ALA A 200 11.18 -16.88 26.52
N PRO A 201 10.84 -16.96 25.23
CA PRO A 201 10.21 -15.85 24.52
C PRO A 201 8.79 -15.61 25.04
N VAL A 202 8.52 -14.34 25.37
CA VAL A 202 7.23 -13.83 25.81
C VAL A 202 6.75 -12.78 24.81
N GLY A 203 5.44 -12.74 24.60
CA GLY A 203 4.85 -11.78 23.67
C GLY A 203 5.00 -10.34 24.16
N ALA A 204 5.06 -9.43 23.18
CA ALA A 204 5.04 -8.00 23.46
C ALA A 204 3.67 -7.55 24.00
N THR A 205 3.68 -6.58 24.92
CA THR A 205 2.45 -5.95 25.42
C THR A 205 1.77 -5.11 24.32
N GLU A 206 0.49 -4.77 24.49
CA GLU A 206 -0.23 -3.91 23.54
C GLU A 206 0.39 -2.52 23.39
N GLU A 207 1.02 -1.98 24.44
CA GLU A 207 1.74 -0.72 24.38
C GLU A 207 3.00 -0.82 23.52
N GLU A 208 3.83 -1.85 23.76
CA GLU A 208 5.01 -2.14 22.96
C GLU A 208 4.64 -2.37 21.50
N ARG A 209 3.55 -3.12 21.25
CA ARG A 209 3.02 -3.36 19.89
C ARG A 209 2.70 -2.07 19.16
N ARG A 210 2.03 -1.13 19.85
CA ARG A 210 1.68 0.18 19.27
C ARG A 210 2.92 1.01 18.97
N GLU A 211 3.86 1.10 19.89
CA GLU A 211 5.07 1.91 19.71
C GLU A 211 5.96 1.36 18.58
N TRP A 212 6.18 0.05 18.54
CA TRP A 212 6.94 -0.57 17.47
C TRP A 212 6.24 -0.47 16.12
N SER A 213 4.91 -0.61 16.06
CA SER A 213 4.17 -0.44 14.81
C SER A 213 4.33 0.99 14.28
N ARG A 214 4.14 2.00 15.15
CA ARG A 214 4.36 3.42 14.79
C ARG A 214 5.78 3.65 14.27
N PHE A 215 6.78 3.06 14.91
CA PHE A 215 8.15 3.18 14.49
C PHE A 215 8.39 2.56 13.11
N VAL A 216 8.00 1.31 12.88
CA VAL A 216 8.21 0.63 11.59
C VAL A 216 7.45 1.33 10.47
N ASP A 217 6.21 1.77 10.73
CA ASP A 217 5.43 2.55 9.76
C ASP A 217 6.13 3.88 9.41
N SER A 218 6.80 4.51 10.37
CA SER A 218 7.56 5.74 10.15
C SER A 218 8.78 5.57 9.24
N LEU A 219 9.30 4.35 9.10
CA LEU A 219 10.41 4.04 8.20
C LEU A 219 10.03 4.22 6.72
N ARG A 220 8.73 4.13 6.40
CA ARG A 220 8.18 4.19 5.04
C ARG A 220 8.88 3.24 4.07
N ASP A 221 9.27 2.08 4.58
CA ASP A 221 10.02 1.10 3.84
C ASP A 221 9.09 -0.04 3.38
N PRO A 222 8.88 -0.23 2.06
CA PRO A 222 7.94 -1.22 1.56
C PRO A 222 8.41 -2.67 1.76
N ALA A 223 9.70 -2.88 2.01
CA ALA A 223 10.30 -4.19 2.28
C ALA A 223 10.51 -4.43 3.78
N ALA A 224 10.03 -3.52 4.65
CA ALA A 224 10.03 -3.70 6.09
C ALA A 224 8.66 -4.21 6.58
N GLU A 225 8.70 -5.24 7.43
CA GLU A 225 7.51 -5.81 8.06
C GLU A 225 7.73 -5.98 9.55
N ILE A 226 6.67 -5.82 10.35
CA ILE A 226 6.71 -6.02 11.79
C ILE A 226 5.93 -7.27 12.19
N PHE A 227 6.50 -8.03 13.11
CA PHE A 227 5.95 -9.22 13.72
C PHE A 227 6.15 -9.18 15.22
N PHE A 228 5.18 -9.72 15.94
CA PHE A 228 5.23 -9.85 17.39
C PHE A 228 5.24 -11.33 17.72
N TYR A 229 6.09 -11.70 18.68
CA TYR A 229 6.02 -13.04 19.21
C TYR A 229 4.68 -13.26 19.90
N GLU A 230 4.04 -14.37 19.59
CA GLU A 230 2.80 -14.83 20.18
C GLU A 230 2.99 -16.31 20.50
N ILE A 231 2.65 -16.71 21.71
CA ILE A 231 2.60 -18.13 22.07
C ILE A 231 1.44 -18.70 21.26
N ALA A 232 1.74 -19.61 20.34
CA ALA A 232 0.69 -20.39 19.71
C ALA A 232 -0.08 -21.08 20.83
N PRO A 233 -1.41 -20.91 20.95
CA PRO A 233 -2.18 -21.74 21.87
C PRO A 233 -1.88 -23.19 21.48
N ASP A 234 -1.33 -23.96 22.41
CA ASP A 234 -1.08 -25.39 22.20
C ASP A 234 -2.36 -26.03 21.66
N GLY A 235 -2.27 -26.47 20.41
CA GLY A 235 -3.43 -26.78 19.60
C GLY A 235 -3.03 -27.61 18.39
N LEU A 236 -2.34 -28.71 18.65
CA LEU A 236 -2.57 -30.06 18.11
C LEU A 236 -1.58 -31.06 18.73
#